data_AF-A0A7V9B567-F1
#
_entry.id   AF-A0A7V9B567-F1
#
_cell.length_a   1.000
_cell.length_b   1.000
_cell.length_c   1.000
_cell.angle_alpha   90.00
_cell.angle_beta   90.00
_cell.angle_gamma   90.00
#
_symmetry.space_group_name_H-M   'P 1'
#
loop_
_entity.id
_entity.type
_entity.pdbx_description
1 polymer ?
#
loop_
_entity_poly.entity_id
_entity_poly.type
_entity_poly.pdbx_seq_one_letter_code
_entity_poly.pdbx_strand_id
1 'polypeptide(L)' 'MAFKQGEVYRCTDDSCGCELTVTKPAPSDCQGTSNPTCCCDKTMEKVEG' A
#
# COMPACT_ATOMS: atom_id res chain seq x y z
N MET A 1 3.08 5.49 -9.70
CA MET A 1 1.65 5.16 -9.92
C MET A 1 0.83 5.68 -8.74
N ALA A 2 -0.29 6.35 -9.00
CA ALA A 2 -1.19 6.79 -7.93
C ALA A 2 -1.90 5.58 -7.30
N PHE A 3 -2.08 5.58 -5.98
CA PHE A 3 -2.93 4.61 -5.27
C PHE A 3 -4.34 4.59 -5.88
N LYS A 4 -4.87 3.40 -6.16
CA LYS A 4 -6.23 3.24 -6.67
C LYS A 4 -7.14 2.70 -5.58
N GLN A 5 -8.38 3.18 -5.56
CA GLN A 5 -9.39 2.70 -4.63
C GLN A 5 -9.60 1.19 -4.81
N GLY A 6 -9.67 0.46 -3.69
CA GLY A 6 -9.82 -0.98 -3.64
C GLY A 6 -8.50 -1.75 -3.68
N GLU A 7 -7.35 -1.11 -3.93
CA GLU A 7 -6.07 -1.80 -3.83
C GLU A 7 -5.77 -2.21 -2.39
N VAL A 8 -5.27 -3.43 -2.22
CA VAL A 8 -4.83 -3.98 -0.94
C VAL A 8 -3.31 -4.07 -0.92
N TYR A 9 -2.71 -3.66 0.18
CA TYR A 9 -1.27 -3.72 0.41
C TYR A 9 -1.02 -4.52 1.68
N ARG A 10 -0.04 -5.41 1.64
CA ARG A 10 0.38 -6.22 2.78
C ARG A 10 1.84 -5.99 3.10
N CYS A 11 2.15 -5.98 4.38
CA CYS A 11 3.54 -5.94 4.83
C CYS A 11 4.28 -7.19 4.37
N THR A 12 5.52 -7.04 3.90
CA THR A 12 6.37 -8.17 3.51
C THR A 12 6.87 -8.98 4.70
N ASP A 13 6.64 -8.49 5.92
CA ASP A 13 6.95 -9.20 7.16
C ASP A 13 5.70 -9.91 7.69
N ASP A 14 5.74 -11.23 7.65
CA ASP A 14 4.64 -12.09 8.08
C ASP A 14 4.38 -11.99 9.60
N SER A 15 5.41 -11.66 10.40
CA SER A 15 5.27 -11.46 11.84
C SER A 15 4.57 -10.12 12.16
N CYS A 16 4.71 -9.13 11.28
CA CYS A 16 3.96 -7.87 11.39
C CYS A 16 2.50 -8.04 10.96
N GLY A 17 2.27 -8.68 9.81
CA GLY A 17 0.92 -9.04 9.35
C GLY A 17 0.00 -7.87 8.99
N CYS A 18 0.49 -6.63 8.92
CA CYS A 18 -0.34 -5.49 8.58
C CYS A 18 -0.85 -5.55 7.14
N GLU A 19 -2.12 -5.23 6.98
CA GLU A 19 -2.82 -5.11 5.71
C GLU A 19 -3.57 -3.78 5.68
N LEU A 20 -3.58 -3.13 4.51
CA LEU A 20 -4.26 -1.85 4.29
C LEU A 20 -5.05 -1.93 2.99
N THR A 21 -6.26 -1.36 2.99
CA THR A 21 -7.07 -1.16 1.79
C THR A 21 -7.16 0.31 1.46
N VAL A 22 -6.90 0.67 0.21
CA VAL A 22 -7.06 2.04 -0.27
C VAL A 22 -8.55 2.34 -0.40
N THR A 23 -9.08 3.15 0.51
CA THR A 23 -10.49 3.59 0.46
C THR A 23 -10.69 4.89 -0.32
N LYS A 24 -9.61 5.65 -0.55
CA LYS A 24 -9.60 6.88 -1.34
C LYS A 24 -8.39 6.87 -2.29
N PRO A 25 -8.60 7.10 -3.60
CA PRO A 25 -7.50 7.07 -4.55
C PRO A 25 -6.63 8.32 -4.41
N ALA A 26 -5.37 8.22 -4.83
CA ALA A 26 -4.52 9.37 -5.02
C ALA A 26 -4.81 10.04 -6.38
N PRO A 27 -4.59 11.36 -6.53
CA PRO A 27 -4.68 12.04 -7.81
C PRO A 27 -3.76 11.38 -8.85
N SER A 28 -4.19 11.31 -10.11
CA SER A 28 -3.42 10.69 -11.20
C SER A 28 -2.06 11.36 -11.44
N ASP A 29 -1.93 12.64 -11.08
CA ASP A 29 -0.70 13.43 -11.23
C ASP A 29 0.25 13.29 -10.02
N CYS A 30 -0.12 12.47 -9.02
CA CYS A 30 0.71 12.25 -7.84
C CYS A 30 1.95 11.41 -8.20
N GLN A 31 3.11 12.05 -8.19
CA GLN A 31 4.42 11.41 -8.44
C GLN A 31 5.01 10.70 -7.20
N GLY A 32 4.25 10.57 -6.11
CA GLY A 32 4.70 9.90 -4.89
C GLY A 32 5.00 8.42 -5.09
N THR A 33 5.68 7.83 -4.11
CA THR A 33 5.95 6.39 -4.06
C THR A 33 4.65 5.60 -3.97
N SER A 34 4.48 4.62 -4.85
CA SER A 34 3.28 3.77 -4.94
C SER A 34 3.21 2.68 -3.87
N ASN A 35 4.15 2.66 -2.94
CA ASN A 35 4.24 1.66 -1.91
C ASN A 35 4.18 2.36 -0.55
N PRO A 36 3.20 2.01 0.30
CA PRO A 36 3.13 2.54 1.65
C PRO A 36 4.23 1.92 2.51
N THR A 37 4.67 2.66 3.51
CA THR A 37 5.56 2.16 4.56
C THR A 37 4.72 1.59 5.70
N CYS A 38 5.04 0.38 6.12
CA CYS A 38 4.41 -0.29 7.25
C CYS A 38 4.93 0.27 8.58
N CYS A 39 4.19 0.04 9.67
CA CYS A 39 4.59 0.43 11.03
C CYS A 39 5.92 -0.18 11.51
N CYS A 40 6.46 -1.18 10.80
CA CYS A 40 7.75 -1.82 11.07
C CYS A 40 8.87 -1.32 10.13
N ASP A 41 8.70 -0.14 9.54
CA ASP A 41 9.62 0.52 8.61
C ASP A 41 9.86 -0.22 7.29
N LYS A 42 9.18 -1.35 7.08
CA LYS A 42 9.23 -2.13 5.83
C LYS A 42 8.27 -1.57 4.79
N THR A 43 8.66 -1.67 3.53
CA THR A 43 7.80 -1.35 2.40
C THR A 43 6.70 -2.39 2.28
N MET A 44 5.49 -1.97 1.91
CA MET A 44 4.38 -2.88 1.66
C MET A 44 4.26 -3.20 0.17
N GLU A 45 3.83 -4.42 -0.12
CA GLU A 45 3.57 -4.89 -1.48
C GLU A 45 2.08 -4.93 -1.77
N LYS A 46 1.70 -4.53 -2.99
CA LYS A 46 0.32 -4.65 -3.45
C LYS A 46 0.01 -6.14 -3.60
N VAL A 47 -1.07 -6.58 -2.99
CA VAL A 47 -1.62 -7.94 -3.18
C VAL A 47 -2.86 -7.82 -4.06
N GLU A 48 -2.94 -8.67 -5.09
CA GLU A 48 -4.19 -8.83 -5.84
C GLU A 48 -5.14 -9.68 -5.00
N GLY A 49 -6.25 -9.08 -4.59
CA GLY A 49 -7.37 -9.77 -3.95
C GLY A 49 -8.34 -10.35 -4.97
#